data_AF-A0AA96IZY5-F1
#
_entry.id   AF-A0AA96IZY5-F1
#
_cell.length_a   1.000
_cell.length_b   1.000
_cell.length_c   1.000
_cell.angle_alpha   90.00
_cell.angle_beta   90.00
_cell.angle_gamma   90.00
#
_symmetry.space_group_name_H-M   'P 1'
#
loop_
_entity.id
_entity.type
_entity.pdbx_description
1 polymer ?
#
loop_
_entity_poly.entity_id
_entity_poly.type
_entity_poly.pdbx_seq_one_letter_code
_entity_poly.pdbx_strand_id
1 'polypeptide(L)'
;MANRHQPVRWYWPTLDNLADAIQASNQGMWAAAFCAAATAIMATVSIFMAHGANGLMGVTPAAYLDAVLFAVIAWRIRARSKVFAVAGLGLFLIEKIYQLATQPQTLSFGFFIAVILLLCFISGVRGNFAYRRFAAEGAAQEA
;
A
#
# COMPACT_ATOMS: atom_id res chain seq x y z
N MET A 1 -30.04 -20.16 -10.77
CA MET A 1 -29.68 -18.73 -10.87
C MET A 1 -28.69 -18.57 -12.02
N ALA A 2 -28.96 -17.68 -12.97
CA ALA A 2 -28.21 -17.58 -14.22
C ALA A 2 -26.74 -17.21 -13.96
N ASN A 3 -25.82 -18.09 -14.36
CA ASN A 3 -24.39 -17.84 -14.31
C ASN A 3 -24.05 -16.79 -15.40
N ARG A 4 -24.06 -15.51 -15.03
CA ARG A 4 -23.61 -14.44 -15.92
C ARG A 4 -22.09 -14.53 -16.02
N HIS A 5 -21.60 -15.24 -17.04
CA HIS A 5 -20.21 -15.14 -17.48
C HIS A 5 -19.94 -13.68 -17.86
N GLN A 6 -19.46 -12.87 -16.92
CA GLN A 6 -18.97 -11.54 -17.24
C GLN A 6 -17.71 -11.71 -18.09
N PRO A 7 -17.53 -10.92 -19.16
CA PRO A 7 -16.35 -11.01 -19.99
C PRO A 7 -15.12 -10.77 -19.12
N VAL A 8 -14.21 -11.76 -19.11
CA VAL A 8 -12.93 -11.70 -18.40
C VAL A 8 -12.20 -10.45 -18.89
N ARG A 9 -12.18 -9.40 -18.06
CA ARG A 9 -11.44 -8.18 -18.39
C ARG A 9 -9.96 -8.52 -18.27
N TRP A 10 -9.32 -8.77 -19.40
CA TRP A 10 -7.90 -9.16 -19.52
C TRP A 10 -6.95 -8.30 -18.68
N TYR A 11 -7.22 -6.99 -18.60
CA TYR A 11 -6.37 -6.06 -17.88
C TYR A 11 -6.64 -6.04 -16.36
N TRP A 12 -7.83 -6.47 -15.91
CA TRP A 12 -8.17 -6.57 -14.49
C TRP A 12 -9.26 -7.63 -14.23
N PRO A 13 -8.88 -8.84 -13.78
CA PRO A 13 -9.85 -9.89 -13.47
C PRO A 13 -10.84 -9.44 -12.38
N THR A 14 -12.09 -9.88 -12.51
CA THR A 14 -13.11 -9.74 -11.48
C THR A 14 -12.74 -10.64 -10.31
N LEU A 15 -12.85 -10.11 -9.10
CA LEU A 15 -12.69 -10.91 -7.88
C LEU A 15 -14.02 -11.63 -7.70
N ASP A 16 -14.09 -12.91 -8.09
CA ASP A 16 -15.32 -13.70 -8.02
C ASP A 16 -15.44 -14.49 -6.70
N ASN A 17 -14.33 -14.68 -5.97
CA ASN A 17 -14.32 -15.39 -4.71
C ASN A 17 -13.82 -14.52 -3.54
N LEU A 18 -14.29 -14.87 -2.34
CA LEU A 18 -13.80 -14.27 -1.09
C LEU A 18 -12.28 -14.48 -0.92
N ALA A 19 -11.77 -15.66 -1.27
CA ALA A 19 -10.35 -15.99 -1.20
C ALA A 19 -9.50 -15.06 -2.08
N ASP A 20 -9.95 -14.79 -3.31
CA ASP A 20 -9.28 -13.89 -4.24
C ASP A 20 -9.28 -12.44 -3.73
N ALA A 21 -10.39 -12.01 -3.12
CA ALA A 21 -10.48 -10.67 -2.51
C ALA A 21 -9.54 -10.51 -1.31
N ILE A 22 -9.39 -11.55 -0.49
CA ILE A 22 -8.44 -11.61 0.62
C ILE A 22 -7.00 -11.52 0.09
N GLN A 23 -6.67 -12.28 -0.95
CA GLN A 23 -5.33 -12.29 -1.53
C GLN A 23 -4.98 -10.94 -2.17
N ALA A 24 -5.90 -10.34 -2.92
CA ALA A 24 -5.73 -9.00 -3.50
C ALA A 24 -5.54 -7.94 -2.41
N SER A 25 -6.32 -8.00 -1.33
CA SER A 25 -6.17 -7.10 -0.18
C SER A 25 -4.83 -7.29 0.56
N ASN A 26 -4.33 -8.52 0.64
CA ASN A 26 -3.01 -8.80 1.24
C ASN A 26 -1.86 -8.18 0.44
N GLN A 27 -1.98 -8.03 -0.88
CA GLN A 27 -0.94 -7.35 -1.68
C GLN A 27 -0.75 -5.89 -1.24
N GLY A 28 -1.84 -5.17 -0.95
CA GLY A 28 -1.77 -3.80 -0.42
C GLY A 28 -1.17 -3.73 1.00
N MET A 29 -1.45 -4.74 1.83
CA MET A 29 -0.84 -4.86 3.17
C MET A 29 0.67 -5.06 3.07
N TRP A 30 1.12 -6.00 2.22
CA TRP A 30 2.54 -6.27 2.02
C TRP A 30 3.26 -5.08 1.38
N ALA A 31 2.62 -4.36 0.47
CA ALA A 31 3.16 -3.12 -0.08
C ALA A 31 3.38 -2.05 1.01
N ALA A 32 2.39 -1.83 1.89
CA ALA A 32 2.53 -0.90 3.01
C ALA A 32 3.61 -1.33 4.02
N ALA A 33 3.68 -2.63 4.32
CA ALA A 33 4.71 -3.18 5.21
C ALA A 33 6.12 -3.02 4.60
N PHE A 34 6.26 -3.24 3.30
CA PHE A 34 7.51 -3.01 2.59
C PHE A 34 7.91 -1.54 2.59
N CYS A 35 6.97 -0.61 2.35
CA CYS A 35 7.23 0.83 2.47
C CYS A 35 7.73 1.18 3.87
N ALA A 36 7.04 0.72 4.93
CA ALA A 36 7.45 0.97 6.31
C ALA A 36 8.88 0.45 6.59
N ALA A 37 9.18 -0.77 6.15
CA ALA A 37 10.51 -1.37 6.32
C ALA A 37 11.59 -0.62 5.53
N ALA A 38 11.33 -0.29 4.27
CA ALA A 38 12.26 0.46 3.43
C ALA A 38 12.53 1.85 4.01
N THR A 39 11.51 2.58 4.44
CA THR A 39 11.65 3.90 5.08
C THR A 39 12.43 3.79 6.38
N ALA A 40 12.16 2.78 7.22
CA ALA A 40 12.90 2.55 8.46
C ALA A 40 14.38 2.22 8.22
N ILE A 41 14.68 1.38 7.22
CA ILE A 41 16.07 1.04 6.83
C ILE A 41 16.79 2.29 6.33
N MET A 42 16.18 3.08 5.44
CA MET A 42 16.77 4.32 4.93
C MET A 42 17.01 5.34 6.04
N ALA A 43 16.07 5.49 6.97
CA ALA A 43 16.23 6.34 8.14
C ALA A 43 17.37 5.87 9.05
N THR A 44 17.50 4.55 9.25
CA THR A 44 18.59 3.94 10.04
C THR A 44 19.95 4.15 9.36
N VAL A 45 20.06 3.85 8.07
CA VAL A 45 21.30 4.05 7.28
C VAL A 45 21.70 5.53 7.30
N SER A 46 20.74 6.45 7.20
CA SER A 46 21.00 7.89 7.30
C SER A 46 21.60 8.28 8.65
N ILE A 47 21.27 7.59 9.75
CA ILE A 47 21.87 7.86 11.07
C ILE A 47 23.30 7.32 11.13
N PHE A 48 23.54 6.11 10.64
CA PHE A 48 24.86 5.47 10.75
C PHE A 48 25.90 6.03 9.76
N MET A 49 25.49 6.44 8.56
CA MET A 49 26.41 7.01 7.55
C MET A 49 26.60 8.54 7.71
N ALA A 50 25.75 9.24 8.46
CA ALA A 50 25.89 10.68 8.71
C ALA A 50 26.67 10.99 9.99
N HIS A 51 28.01 10.97 9.92
CA HIS A 51 28.87 11.58 10.94
C HIS A 51 28.94 13.11 10.78
N GLY A 52 27.82 13.82 10.91
CA GLY A 52 27.81 15.28 10.84
C GLY A 52 26.42 15.88 10.78
N ALA A 53 26.25 17.05 11.40
CA ALA A 53 25.00 17.77 11.70
C ALA A 53 24.06 18.06 10.50
N ASN A 54 24.42 17.62 9.29
CA ASN A 54 23.58 17.63 8.10
C ASN A 54 23.66 16.23 7.45
N GLY A 55 22.77 15.33 7.86
CA GLY A 55 22.72 13.99 7.29
C GLY A 55 22.55 14.01 5.77
N LEU A 56 23.29 13.13 5.08
CA LEU A 56 23.56 13.11 3.63
C LEU A 56 22.32 13.13 2.70
N MET A 57 21.10 13.14 3.24
CA MET A 57 19.86 13.26 2.49
C MET A 57 18.73 13.99 3.24
N GLY A 58 19.02 14.93 4.16
CA GLY A 58 17.96 15.70 4.84
C GLY A 58 16.89 14.85 5.56
N VAL A 59 17.21 13.60 5.87
CA VAL A 59 16.30 12.64 6.51
C VAL A 59 16.18 13.03 7.97
N THR A 60 15.11 13.74 8.28
CA THR A 60 14.77 14.17 9.63
C THR A 60 14.13 13.02 10.42
N PRO A 61 14.00 13.13 11.75
CA PRO A 61 13.22 12.20 12.57
C PRO A 61 11.79 11.96 12.05
N ALA A 62 11.27 12.87 11.22
CA ALA A 62 10.00 12.71 10.52
C ALA A 62 9.92 11.44 9.64
N ALA A 63 11.04 10.92 9.14
CA ALA A 63 11.04 9.68 8.36
C ALA A 63 10.67 8.45 9.20
N TYR A 64 10.99 8.44 10.51
CA TYR A 64 10.49 7.40 11.41
C TYR A 64 8.98 7.52 11.64
N LEU A 65 8.46 8.75 11.67
CA LEU A 65 7.02 8.98 11.79
C LEU A 65 6.28 8.42 10.57
N ASP A 66 6.82 8.62 9.36
CA ASP A 66 6.28 8.02 8.12
C ASP A 66 6.33 6.49 8.15
N ALA A 67 7.44 5.91 8.59
CA ALA A 67 7.57 4.45 8.73
C ALA A 67 6.53 3.88 9.70
N VAL A 68 6.28 4.56 10.83
CA VAL A 68 5.25 4.19 11.80
C VAL A 68 3.85 4.35 11.20
N LEU A 69 3.58 5.45 10.48
CA LEU A 69 2.31 5.67 9.79
C LEU A 69 2.01 4.53 8.80
N PHE A 70 2.97 4.14 7.96
CA PHE A 70 2.80 3.00 7.07
C PHE A 70 2.65 1.67 7.79
N ALA A 71 3.35 1.46 8.91
CA ALA A 71 3.17 0.26 9.71
C ALA A 71 1.75 0.17 10.29
N VAL A 72 1.20 1.29 10.79
CA VAL A 72 -0.19 1.39 11.26
C VAL A 72 -1.16 1.13 10.11
N ILE A 73 -0.90 1.70 8.93
CA ILE A 73 -1.72 1.46 7.72
C ILE A 73 -1.67 -0.02 7.33
N ALA A 74 -0.50 -0.65 7.32
CA ALA A 74 -0.35 -2.08 7.00
C ALA A 74 -1.16 -2.95 7.97
N TRP A 75 -1.04 -2.69 9.28
CA TRP A 75 -1.84 -3.39 10.29
C TRP A 75 -3.33 -3.15 10.09
N ARG A 76 -3.75 -1.93 9.75
CA ARG A 76 -5.17 -1.62 9.59
C ARG A 76 -5.76 -2.14 8.27
N ILE A 77 -4.95 -2.28 7.21
CA ILE A 77 -5.30 -3.00 5.98
C ILE A 77 -5.47 -4.50 6.29
N ARG A 78 -4.64 -5.08 7.17
CA ARG A 78 -4.84 -6.47 7.67
C ARG A 78 -6.19 -6.63 8.36
N ALA A 79 -6.65 -5.61 9.07
CA ALA A 79 -7.99 -5.53 9.66
C ALA A 79 -9.11 -5.16 8.65
N ARG A 80 -8.86 -5.33 7.35
CA ARG A 80 -9.81 -5.20 6.22
C ARG A 80 -10.60 -3.88 6.16
N SER A 81 -9.97 -2.78 6.55
CA SER A 81 -10.64 -1.46 6.53
C SER A 81 -10.53 -0.78 5.15
N LYS A 82 -11.69 -0.40 4.59
CA LYS A 82 -11.78 0.35 3.32
C LYS A 82 -11.06 1.69 3.40
N VAL A 83 -11.27 2.43 4.48
CA VAL A 83 -10.75 3.80 4.66
C VAL A 83 -9.23 3.79 4.69
N PHE A 84 -8.62 2.81 5.37
CA PHE A 84 -7.16 2.73 5.49
C PHE A 84 -6.48 2.22 4.22
N ALA A 85 -7.15 1.42 3.39
CA ALA A 85 -6.61 1.07 2.09
C ALA A 85 -6.50 2.29 1.17
N VAL A 86 -7.53 3.14 1.16
CA VAL A 86 -7.51 4.41 0.40
C VAL A 86 -6.50 5.38 1.01
N ALA A 87 -6.46 5.49 2.34
CA ALA A 87 -5.48 6.33 3.03
C ALA A 87 -4.03 5.90 2.74
N GLY A 88 -3.76 4.59 2.70
CA GLY A 88 -2.43 4.06 2.34
C GLY A 88 -2.00 4.41 0.93
N LEU A 89 -2.91 4.28 -0.04
CA LEU A 89 -2.65 4.69 -1.42
C LEU A 89 -2.45 6.22 -1.53
N GLY A 90 -3.25 7.01 -0.80
CA GLY A 90 -3.13 8.46 -0.76
C GLY A 90 -1.81 8.92 -0.15
N LEU A 91 -1.43 8.38 1.01
CA LEU A 91 -0.18 8.69 1.69
C LEU A 91 1.02 8.31 0.81
N PHE A 92 0.99 7.15 0.17
CA PHE A 92 2.02 6.73 -0.78
C PHE A 92 2.18 7.72 -1.94
N LEU A 93 1.08 8.21 -2.53
CA LEU A 93 1.16 9.22 -3.59
C LEU A 93 1.73 10.55 -3.09
N ILE A 94 1.29 11.02 -1.92
CA ILE A 94 1.79 12.25 -1.30
C ILE A 94 3.30 12.15 -1.07
N GLU A 95 3.77 11.03 -0.50
CA GLU A 95 5.19 10.79 -0.30
C GLU A 95 5.99 10.79 -1.60
N LYS A 96 5.48 10.15 -2.66
CA LYS A 96 6.19 10.12 -3.95
C LYS A 96 6.26 11.51 -4.58
N ILE A 97 5.22 12.33 -4.45
CA ILE A 97 5.25 13.74 -4.89
C ILE A 97 6.26 14.54 -4.05
N TYR A 98 6.26 14.35 -2.73
CA TYR A 98 7.20 15.02 -1.83
C TYR A 98 8.66 14.63 -2.11
N GLN A 99 8.94 13.34 -2.33
CA GLN A 99 10.26 12.85 -2.72
C GLN A 99 10.69 13.40 -4.09
N LEU A 100 9.76 13.52 -5.06
CA LEU A 100 10.08 14.13 -6.35
C LEU A 100 10.45 15.62 -6.21
N ALA A 101 9.77 16.35 -5.31
CA ALA A 101 10.02 17.77 -5.08
C ALA A 101 11.29 18.05 -4.27
N THR A 102 11.61 17.22 -3.28
CA THR A 102 12.74 17.46 -2.36
C THR A 102 14.00 16.69 -2.76
N GLN A 103 13.87 15.50 -3.37
CA GLN A 103 14.98 14.58 -3.63
C GLN A 103 14.75 13.75 -4.91
N PRO A 104 14.86 14.38 -6.10
CA PRO A 104 14.58 13.72 -7.37
C PRO A 104 15.50 12.52 -7.68
N GLN A 105 16.71 12.48 -7.09
CA GLN A 105 17.66 11.39 -7.29
C GLN A 105 17.21 10.07 -6.65
N THR A 106 16.59 10.12 -5.47
CA THR A 106 16.07 8.94 -4.76
C THR A 106 14.90 8.32 -5.52
N LEU A 107 14.08 9.15 -6.18
CA LEU A 107 12.94 8.68 -6.97
C LEU A 107 13.39 7.98 -8.27
N SER A 108 14.48 8.44 -8.86
CA SER A 108 15.03 7.89 -10.11
C SER A 108 15.52 6.44 -9.93
N PHE A 109 16.15 6.13 -8.80
CA PHE A 109 16.62 4.77 -8.48
C PHE A 109 15.47 3.81 -8.13
N GLY A 110 14.40 4.31 -7.51
CA GLY A 110 13.28 3.51 -7.00
C GLY A 110 12.02 3.50 -7.87
N PHE A 111 12.03 4.14 -9.05
CA PHE A 111 10.81 4.38 -9.84
C PHE A 111 10.05 3.09 -10.17
N PHE A 112 10.74 2.06 -10.64
CA PHE A 112 10.11 0.77 -10.98
C PHE A 112 9.43 0.11 -9.77
N ILE A 113 10.08 0.14 -8.61
CA ILE A 113 9.51 -0.39 -7.36
C ILE A 113 8.29 0.44 -6.95
N ALA A 114 8.35 1.76 -7.09
CA ALA A 114 7.22 2.63 -6.78
C ALA A 114 5.99 2.33 -7.63
N VAL A 115 6.18 2.04 -8.93
CA VAL A 115 5.08 1.64 -9.83
C VAL A 115 4.49 0.29 -9.42
N ILE A 116 5.32 -0.69 -9.05
CA ILE A 116 4.86 -2.00 -8.58
C ILE A 116 4.06 -1.85 -7.28
N LEU A 117 4.56 -1.08 -6.32
CA LEU A 117 3.88 -0.81 -5.05
C LEU A 117 2.54 -0.09 -5.28
N LEU A 118 2.50 0.87 -6.20
CA LEU A 118 1.26 1.54 -6.60
C LEU A 118 0.22 0.54 -7.09
N LEU A 119 0.62 -0.39 -7.98
CA LEU A 119 -0.28 -1.44 -8.47
C LEU A 119 -0.75 -2.36 -7.33
N CYS A 120 0.13 -2.71 -6.39
CA CYS A 120 -0.25 -3.48 -5.20
C CYS A 120 -1.22 -2.72 -4.29
N PHE A 121 -1.07 -1.41 -4.11
CA PHE A 121 -2.03 -0.59 -3.37
C PHE A 121 -3.39 -0.52 -4.07
N ILE A 122 -3.41 -0.34 -5.40
CA ILE A 122 -4.66 -0.35 -6.19
C ILE A 122 -5.37 -1.70 -6.07
N SER A 123 -4.65 -2.80 -6.22
CA SER A 123 -5.17 -4.16 -6.00
C SER A 123 -5.65 -4.35 -4.57
N GLY A 124 -4.93 -3.81 -3.59
CA GLY A 124 -5.27 -3.82 -2.17
C GLY A 124 -6.59 -3.12 -1.84
N VAL A 125 -6.78 -1.91 -2.39
CA VAL A 125 -8.03 -1.14 -2.26
C VAL A 125 -9.19 -1.94 -2.84
N ARG A 126 -9.04 -2.46 -4.06
CA ARG A 126 -10.10 -3.25 -4.72
C ARG A 126 -10.43 -4.52 -3.96
N GLY A 127 -9.43 -5.24 -3.46
CA GLY A 127 -9.62 -6.43 -2.62
C GLY A 127 -10.42 -6.12 -1.36
N ASN A 128 -10.14 -4.99 -0.70
CA ASN A 128 -10.87 -4.59 0.51
C ASN A 128 -12.32 -4.17 0.23
N PHE A 129 -12.59 -3.53 -0.91
CA PHE A 129 -13.96 -3.24 -1.33
C PHE A 129 -14.74 -4.51 -1.69
N ALA A 130 -14.13 -5.44 -2.43
CA ALA A 130 -14.74 -6.73 -2.79
C ALA A 130 -14.99 -7.60 -1.55
N TYR A 131 -14.05 -7.67 -0.61
CA TYR A 131 -14.21 -8.42 0.64
C TYR A 131 -15.45 -7.97 1.43
N ARG A 132 -15.69 -6.66 1.53
CA ARG A 132 -16.89 -6.15 2.21
C ARG A 132 -18.18 -6.40 1.45
N ARG A 133 -18.14 -6.41 0.11
CA ARG A 133 -19.29 -6.78 -0.70
C ARG A 133 -19.66 -8.24 -0.45
N PHE A 134 -18.69 -9.15 -0.50
CA PHE A 134 -18.92 -10.57 -0.22
C PHE A 134 -19.33 -10.84 1.23
N ALA A 135 -18.75 -10.13 2.20
CA ALA A 135 -19.18 -10.24 3.60
C ALA A 135 -20.64 -9.78 3.81
N ALA A 136 -21.10 -8.77 3.08
CA ALA A 136 -22.50 -8.33 3.12
C ALA A 136 -23.45 -9.30 2.39
N GLU A 137 -23.02 -9.85 1.25
CA GLU A 137 -23.79 -10.85 0.50
C GLU A 137 -23.91 -12.19 1.25
N GLY A 138 -22.87 -12.64 1.95
CA GLY A 138 -22.90 -13.83 2.81
C GLY A 138 -23.80 -13.64 4.03
N ALA A 139 -23.73 -12.48 4.70
CA ALA A 139 -24.62 -12.17 5.82
C ALA A 139 -26.10 -12.06 5.41
N ALA A 140 -26.40 -11.70 4.15
CA ALA A 140 -27.75 -11.64 3.61
C ALA A 140 -28.30 -13.00 3.17
N GLN A 141 -27.46 -14.04 3.04
CA GLN A 141 -27.89 -15.41 2.74
C GLN A 141 -28.21 -16.22 4.01
N GLU A 142 -27.72 -15.78 5.17
CA GLU A 142 -27.94 -16.41 6.48
C GLU A 142 -29.07 -15.75 7.30
N ALA A 143 -29.69 -14.68 6.78
CA ALA A 143 -30.79 -13.92 7.40
C ALA A 143 -32.12 -14.16 6.65
#